data_AF-A0A5T0RBH4-F1
#
_entry.id   AF-A0A5T0RBH4-F1
#
_cell.length_a   1.000
_cell.length_b   1.000
_cell.length_c   1.000
_cell.angle_alpha   90.00
_cell.angle_beta   90.00
_cell.angle_gamma   90.00
#
_symmetry.space_group_name_H-M   'P 1'
#
loop_
_entity.id
_entity.type
_entity.pdbx_description
1 polymer ?
#
loop_
_entity_poly.entity_id
_entity_poly.type
_entity_poly.pdbx_seq_one_letter_code
_entity_poly.pdbx_strand_id
1 'polypeptide(L)'
;MIINQIYSIDSCDDVELNIKRGSKLEFRLTYDDSKEIEAIVCIIPGGAEDMNNYIYVDDYLARNYNVAIININYHCIGNRPHLGSSFYLDDIDKFILDTSLKAINLKCINVYGINSYENLNNAFIRIDQEIQKLKLNQQLHQNYKLKTHVSFLPSKNEYQNFGIMQAMDILNAIFYIKENSPFKLMGGGIRTILFGNSYGGYLANLCAKIAPWSIDFILDNSSFVNLFGNIFRLIGFGKEIDFTRYHGTYDDTLFKNIFLYLSDKTYWNNNKFSKKYFSNARKIIREPLNKEHLIIQSLYP
;
A
#
# COMPACT_ATOMS: atom_id res chain seq x y z
N MET A 1 -23.43 25.28 2.63
CA MET A 1 -22.33 25.27 3.61
C MET A 1 -21.44 24.08 3.28
N ILE A 2 -20.11 24.25 3.34
CA ILE A 2 -19.19 23.13 3.14
C ILE A 2 -19.28 22.19 4.34
N ILE A 3 -19.65 20.95 4.06
CA ILE A 3 -19.63 19.82 4.99
C ILE A 3 -18.35 19.02 4.72
N ASN A 4 -17.63 18.67 5.78
CA ASN A 4 -16.45 17.81 5.74
C ASN A 4 -16.56 16.79 6.86
N GLN A 5 -16.77 15.52 6.52
CA GLN A 5 -17.01 14.46 7.49
C GLN A 5 -16.16 13.22 7.18
N ILE A 6 -15.64 12.59 8.22
CA ILE A 6 -14.96 11.28 8.12
C ILE A 6 -16.00 10.19 8.38
N TYR A 7 -16.03 9.21 7.49
CA TYR A 7 -16.82 7.99 7.58
C TYR A 7 -15.92 6.82 7.95
N SER A 8 -16.48 5.87 8.70
CA SER A 8 -15.83 4.61 9.06
C SER A 8 -16.83 3.48 8.85
N ILE A 9 -16.61 2.65 7.84
CA ILE A 9 -17.54 1.60 7.41
C ILE A 9 -16.86 0.22 7.39
N ASP A 10 -17.67 -0.83 7.40
CA ASP A 10 -17.18 -2.17 7.04
C ASP A 10 -16.87 -2.24 5.54
N SER A 11 -15.82 -2.97 5.21
CA SER A 11 -15.45 -3.30 3.83
C SER A 11 -15.24 -4.82 3.71
N CYS A 12 -14.79 -5.30 2.55
CA CYS A 12 -14.69 -6.72 2.26
C CYS A 12 -13.52 -7.42 2.97
N ASP A 13 -13.73 -8.70 3.26
CA ASP A 13 -12.67 -9.65 3.62
C ASP A 13 -11.70 -9.86 2.45
N ASP A 14 -10.49 -10.35 2.75
CA ASP A 14 -9.57 -10.81 1.71
C ASP A 14 -10.00 -12.20 1.24
N VAL A 15 -10.77 -12.23 0.16
CA VAL A 15 -11.24 -13.46 -0.47
C VAL A 15 -10.12 -14.28 -1.10
N GLU A 16 -9.03 -13.66 -1.54
CA GLU A 16 -7.93 -14.37 -2.20
C GLU A 16 -7.08 -15.15 -1.19
N LEU A 17 -6.94 -14.62 0.03
CA LEU A 17 -6.18 -15.22 1.12
C LEU A 17 -7.05 -15.90 2.17
N ASN A 18 -8.39 -15.77 2.06
CA ASN A 18 -9.37 -16.24 3.05
C ASN A 18 -9.08 -15.68 4.44
N ILE A 19 -8.88 -14.36 4.53
CA ILE A 19 -8.57 -13.64 5.78
C ILE A 19 -9.69 -12.64 6.07
N LYS A 20 -10.22 -12.73 7.30
CA LYS A 20 -11.20 -11.76 7.80
C LYS A 20 -10.54 -10.39 8.01
N ARG A 21 -11.17 -9.33 7.48
CA ARG A 21 -10.69 -7.96 7.69
C ARG A 21 -10.92 -7.56 9.16
N GLY A 22 -9.89 -6.98 9.79
CA GLY A 22 -9.96 -6.49 11.17
C GLY A 22 -10.17 -4.98 11.30
N SER A 23 -9.83 -4.20 10.28
CA SER A 23 -9.89 -2.73 10.26
C SER A 23 -11.14 -2.22 9.55
N LYS A 24 -11.68 -1.07 9.96
CA LYS A 24 -12.69 -0.34 9.20
C LYS A 24 -12.05 0.37 8.00
N LEU A 25 -12.83 0.57 6.95
CA LEU A 25 -12.50 1.48 5.86
C LEU A 25 -12.83 2.90 6.30
N GLU A 26 -11.87 3.80 6.18
CA GLU A 26 -12.04 5.22 6.48
C GLU A 26 -11.92 6.04 5.20
N PHE A 27 -12.81 7.00 5.05
CA PHE A 27 -12.74 7.99 3.97
C PHE A 27 -13.39 9.29 4.44
N ARG A 28 -12.99 10.38 3.80
CA ARG A 28 -13.55 11.71 4.00
C ARG A 28 -14.54 12.01 2.88
N LEU A 29 -15.71 12.52 3.24
CA LEU A 29 -16.67 13.08 2.32
C LEU A 29 -16.70 14.60 2.48
N THR A 30 -16.51 15.33 1.38
CA THR A 30 -16.59 16.80 1.34
C THR A 30 -17.59 17.24 0.28
N TYR A 31 -18.55 18.09 0.63
CA TYR A 31 -19.56 18.61 -0.31
C TYR A 31 -20.16 19.92 0.20
N ASP A 32 -20.88 20.65 -0.65
CA ASP A 32 -21.67 21.82 -0.24
C ASP A 32 -23.16 21.44 -0.14
N ASP A 33 -23.73 21.47 1.06
CA ASP A 33 -25.13 21.08 1.30
C ASP A 33 -26.17 22.04 0.70
N SER A 34 -25.72 23.18 0.19
CA SER A 34 -26.57 24.15 -0.52
C SER A 34 -26.73 23.83 -2.02
N LYS A 35 -25.92 22.91 -2.56
CA LYS A 35 -25.90 22.56 -3.98
C LYS A 35 -26.66 21.26 -4.26
N GLU A 36 -27.11 21.12 -5.50
CA GLU A 36 -27.52 19.84 -6.05
C GLU A 36 -26.29 19.18 -6.68
N ILE A 37 -25.94 17.98 -6.23
CA ILE A 37 -24.72 17.29 -6.63
C ILE A 37 -24.95 16.51 -7.92
N GLU A 38 -24.03 16.71 -8.87
CA GLU A 38 -24.06 16.13 -10.22
C GLU A 38 -23.09 14.95 -10.38
N ALA A 39 -22.00 14.96 -9.59
CA ALA A 39 -20.97 13.94 -9.65
C ALA A 39 -20.32 13.66 -8.28
N ILE A 40 -19.87 12.42 -8.12
CA ILE A 40 -18.91 12.00 -7.10
C ILE A 40 -17.51 12.02 -7.72
N VAL A 41 -16.60 12.74 -7.09
CA VAL A 41 -15.16 12.71 -7.41
C VAL A 41 -14.46 11.90 -6.32
N CYS A 42 -13.93 10.73 -6.66
CA CYS A 42 -13.13 9.93 -5.74
C CYS A 42 -11.64 10.22 -5.96
N ILE A 43 -11.01 10.87 -4.99
CA ILE A 43 -9.57 11.11 -4.94
C ILE A 43 -8.91 9.92 -4.25
N ILE A 44 -7.98 9.29 -4.97
CA ILE A 44 -7.26 8.11 -4.52
C ILE A 44 -5.79 8.49 -4.31
N PRO A 45 -5.32 8.58 -3.04
CA PRO A 45 -3.94 8.90 -2.74
C PRO A 45 -2.95 7.92 -3.38
N GLY A 46 -1.73 8.39 -3.62
CA GLY A 46 -0.63 7.56 -4.09
C GLY A 46 -0.05 6.66 -3.00
N GLY A 47 0.94 5.86 -3.40
CA GLY A 47 1.74 5.12 -2.42
C GLY A 47 2.49 6.10 -1.52
N ALA A 48 2.46 5.89 -0.21
CA ALA A 48 3.04 6.79 0.78
C ALA A 48 2.30 8.14 0.98
N GLU A 49 1.06 8.28 0.49
CA GLU A 49 0.17 9.40 0.77
C GLU A 49 -1.07 8.91 1.54
N ASP A 50 -1.84 9.82 2.13
CA ASP A 50 -3.15 9.55 2.70
C ASP A 50 -4.16 10.64 2.31
N MET A 51 -5.40 10.53 2.79
CA MET A 51 -6.44 11.52 2.47
C MET A 51 -6.08 12.95 2.90
N ASN A 52 -5.23 13.16 3.90
CA ASN A 52 -4.90 14.50 4.39
C ASN A 52 -4.01 15.27 3.40
N ASN A 53 -3.31 14.57 2.49
CA ASN A 53 -2.54 15.21 1.42
C ASN A 53 -3.39 16.04 0.45
N TYR A 54 -4.71 15.80 0.37
CA TYR A 54 -5.60 16.43 -0.61
C TYR A 54 -6.67 17.35 0.00
N ILE A 55 -6.59 17.66 1.30
CA ILE A 55 -7.64 18.42 2.02
C ILE A 55 -8.02 19.75 1.36
N TYR A 56 -7.05 20.48 0.79
CA TYR A 56 -7.31 21.74 0.10
C TYR A 56 -7.94 21.55 -1.28
N VAL A 57 -7.66 20.41 -1.93
CA VAL A 57 -8.30 20.05 -3.20
C VAL A 57 -9.77 19.71 -2.95
N ASP A 58 -10.07 18.95 -1.90
CA ASP A 58 -11.43 18.60 -1.51
C ASP A 58 -12.30 19.86 -1.29
N ASP A 59 -11.81 20.81 -0.48
CA ASP A 59 -12.51 22.05 -0.17
C ASP A 59 -12.69 22.94 -1.42
N TYR A 60 -11.63 23.09 -2.23
CA TYR A 60 -11.70 23.85 -3.46
C TYR A 60 -12.74 23.28 -4.43
N LEU A 61 -12.74 21.96 -4.66
CA LEU A 61 -13.69 21.33 -5.58
C LEU A 61 -15.13 21.46 -5.08
N ALA A 62 -15.39 21.22 -3.80
CA ALA A 62 -16.73 21.33 -3.22
C ALA A 62 -17.27 22.77 -3.30
N ARG A 63 -16.41 23.78 -3.13
CA ARG A 63 -16.81 25.20 -3.24
C ARG A 63 -17.10 25.64 -4.66
N ASN A 64 -16.32 25.17 -5.63
CA ASN A 64 -16.38 25.72 -6.99
C ASN A 64 -17.29 24.90 -7.93
N TYR A 65 -17.56 23.64 -7.63
CA TYR A 65 -18.34 22.75 -8.51
C TYR A 65 -19.49 22.08 -7.77
N ASN A 66 -20.41 21.48 -8.51
CA ASN A 66 -21.56 20.74 -8.00
C ASN A 66 -21.19 19.27 -7.77
N VAL A 67 -20.17 19.03 -6.94
CA VAL A 67 -19.58 17.69 -6.74
C VAL A 67 -19.46 17.34 -5.26
N ALA A 68 -19.58 16.05 -4.97
CA ALA A 68 -19.20 15.47 -3.69
C ALA A 68 -17.86 14.76 -3.84
N ILE A 69 -16.92 15.01 -2.93
CA ILE A 69 -15.57 14.47 -2.99
C ILE A 69 -15.43 13.36 -1.96
N ILE A 70 -15.07 12.16 -2.41
CA ILE A 70 -14.63 11.05 -1.57
C ILE A 70 -13.11 11.02 -1.61
N ASN A 71 -12.46 11.11 -0.46
CA ASN A 71 -11.02 11.02 -0.35
C ASN A 71 -10.67 9.90 0.63
N ILE A 72 -9.97 8.87 0.15
CA ILE A 72 -10.01 7.53 0.77
C ILE A 72 -8.69 7.10 1.39
N ASN A 73 -8.78 6.50 2.58
CA ASN A 73 -7.70 5.75 3.21
C ASN A 73 -7.94 4.25 2.97
N TYR A 74 -7.55 3.77 1.79
CA TYR A 74 -7.72 2.37 1.39
C TYR A 74 -6.86 1.40 2.22
N HIS A 75 -7.13 0.09 2.08
CA HIS A 75 -6.39 -0.96 2.80
C HIS A 75 -4.87 -0.83 2.70
N CYS A 76 -4.20 -0.86 3.84
CA CYS A 76 -2.75 -0.76 3.98
C CYS A 76 -2.16 0.60 3.55
N ILE A 77 -2.95 1.68 3.58
CA ILE A 77 -2.45 3.06 3.32
C ILE A 77 -1.35 3.47 4.31
N GLY A 78 -1.47 3.05 5.58
CA GLY A 78 -0.56 3.38 6.67
C GLY A 78 0.73 2.53 6.67
N ASN A 79 1.33 2.31 5.52
CA ASN A 79 2.49 1.43 5.33
C ASN A 79 3.84 2.17 5.29
N ARG A 80 3.88 3.47 5.61
CA ARG A 80 5.10 4.27 5.71
C ARG A 80 5.23 4.96 7.07
N PRO A 81 6.45 5.28 7.54
CA PRO A 81 6.65 5.79 8.91
C PRO A 81 5.90 7.09 9.18
N HIS A 82 5.88 8.02 8.23
CA HIS A 82 5.11 9.27 8.35
C HIS A 82 3.59 9.06 8.33
N LEU A 83 3.12 7.87 7.91
CA LEU A 83 1.72 7.42 7.97
C LEU A 83 1.46 6.46 9.15
N GLY A 84 2.43 6.35 10.08
CA GLY A 84 2.30 5.60 11.33
C GLY A 84 2.75 4.13 11.29
N SER A 85 3.36 3.65 10.20
CA SER A 85 3.94 2.30 10.20
C SER A 85 5.16 2.21 11.11
N SER A 86 5.42 1.04 11.69
CA SER A 86 6.70 0.72 12.35
C SER A 86 7.49 -0.34 11.57
N PHE A 87 8.58 -0.84 12.15
CA PHE A 87 9.38 -1.92 11.57
C PHE A 87 9.31 -3.18 12.43
N TYR A 88 9.41 -4.34 11.78
CA TYR A 88 9.55 -5.63 12.46
C TYR A 88 10.41 -6.59 11.63
N LEU A 89 10.78 -7.72 12.23
CA LEU A 89 11.42 -8.84 11.56
C LEU A 89 10.44 -10.02 11.53
N ASP A 90 10.06 -10.47 10.34
CA ASP A 90 9.50 -11.81 10.19
C ASP A 90 10.59 -12.88 10.12
N ASP A 91 10.21 -14.15 9.93
CA ASP A 91 11.15 -15.27 9.93
C ASP A 91 12.21 -15.16 8.81
N ILE A 92 11.84 -14.61 7.65
CA ILE A 92 12.77 -14.40 6.54
C ILE A 92 13.73 -13.25 6.88
N ASP A 93 13.23 -12.16 7.44
CA ASP A 93 14.06 -11.03 7.88
C ASP A 93 15.07 -11.47 8.95
N LYS A 94 14.62 -12.29 9.92
CA LYS A 94 15.48 -12.90 10.95
C LYS A 94 16.56 -13.77 10.32
N PHE A 95 16.20 -14.62 9.35
CA PHE A 95 17.16 -15.47 8.65
C PHE A 95 18.18 -14.64 7.85
N ILE A 96 17.75 -13.59 7.14
CA ILE A 96 18.63 -12.67 6.40
C ILE A 96 19.61 -12.00 7.36
N LEU A 97 19.10 -11.41 8.45
CA LEU A 97 19.94 -10.71 9.42
C LEU A 97 20.97 -11.65 10.08
N ASP A 98 20.53 -12.81 10.56
CA ASP A 98 21.41 -13.81 11.18
C ASP A 98 22.51 -14.30 10.22
N THR A 99 22.15 -14.56 8.95
CA THR A 99 23.10 -14.96 7.92
C THR A 99 24.12 -13.85 7.64
N SER A 100 23.65 -12.60 7.48
CA SER A 100 24.50 -11.44 7.23
C SER A 100 25.46 -11.16 8.39
N LEU A 101 25.03 -11.34 9.65
CA LEU A 101 25.89 -11.17 10.83
C LEU A 101 26.93 -12.29 10.94
N LYS A 102 26.55 -13.55 10.68
CA LYS A 102 27.47 -14.69 10.67
C LYS A 102 28.56 -14.54 9.61
N ALA A 103 28.25 -13.98 8.45
CA ALA A 103 29.22 -13.73 7.37
C ALA A 103 30.38 -12.80 7.80
N ILE A 104 30.17 -11.93 8.79
CA ILE A 104 31.21 -11.07 9.36
C ILE A 104 31.68 -11.53 10.75
N ASN A 105 31.40 -12.78 11.12
CA ASN A 105 31.74 -13.37 12.43
C ASN A 105 31.15 -12.64 13.65
N LEU A 106 30.04 -11.90 13.48
CA LEU A 106 29.36 -11.20 14.57
C LEU A 106 28.26 -12.08 15.16
N LYS A 107 28.56 -12.77 16.27
CA LYS A 107 27.64 -13.75 16.91
C LYS A 107 27.00 -13.26 18.22
N CYS A 108 27.26 -12.02 18.63
CA CYS A 108 26.84 -11.50 19.93
C CYS A 108 25.37 -11.01 19.98
N ILE A 109 24.62 -11.16 18.89
CA ILE A 109 23.23 -10.73 18.76
C ILE A 109 22.33 -11.95 18.61
N ASN A 110 21.40 -12.13 19.55
CA ASN A 110 20.34 -13.14 19.42
C ASN A 110 19.22 -12.59 18.53
N VAL A 111 19.35 -12.77 17.21
CA VAL A 111 18.38 -12.28 16.21
C VAL A 111 16.97 -12.83 16.46
N TYR A 112 16.86 -14.11 16.83
CA TYR A 112 15.56 -14.76 17.04
C TYR A 112 14.85 -14.29 18.33
N GLY A 113 15.56 -13.61 19.24
CA GLY A 113 14.99 -12.94 20.41
C GLY A 113 14.40 -11.55 20.12
N ILE A 114 14.57 -11.02 18.90
CA ILE A 114 14.05 -9.71 18.50
C ILE A 114 12.56 -9.85 18.14
N ASN A 115 11.69 -9.42 19.05
CA ASN A 115 10.24 -9.60 18.94
C ASN A 115 9.44 -8.30 19.16
N SER A 116 10.11 -7.15 19.28
CA SER A 116 9.49 -5.84 19.42
C SER A 116 10.28 -4.80 18.61
N TYR A 117 9.62 -3.68 18.29
CA TYR A 117 10.27 -2.54 17.65
C TYR A 117 11.43 -1.99 18.49
N GLU A 118 11.27 -1.92 19.81
CA GLU A 118 12.32 -1.47 20.72
C GLU A 118 13.54 -2.40 20.70
N ASN A 119 13.31 -3.72 20.77
CA ASN A 119 14.38 -4.71 20.69
C ASN A 119 15.09 -4.65 19.33
N LEU A 120 14.34 -4.41 18.25
CA LEU A 120 14.88 -4.24 16.91
C LEU A 120 15.80 -3.02 16.83
N ASN A 121 15.33 -1.87 17.30
CA ASN A 121 16.10 -0.63 17.29
C ASN A 121 17.39 -0.78 18.13
N ASN A 122 17.29 -1.32 19.34
CA ASN A 122 18.44 -1.58 20.21
C ASN A 122 19.45 -2.55 19.57
N ALA A 123 18.96 -3.61 18.91
CA ALA A 123 19.81 -4.54 18.19
C ALA A 123 20.56 -3.87 17.04
N PHE A 124 19.89 -3.04 16.24
CA PHE A 124 20.52 -2.34 15.11
C PHE A 124 21.54 -1.29 15.55
N ILE A 125 21.26 -0.54 16.62
CA ILE A 125 22.24 0.38 17.23
C ILE A 125 23.49 -0.39 17.66
N ARG A 126 23.32 -1.53 18.34
CA ARG A 126 24.45 -2.37 18.77
C ARG A 126 25.21 -2.95 17.58
N ILE A 127 24.52 -3.45 16.56
CA ILE A 127 25.14 -3.97 15.33
C ILE A 127 25.99 -2.87 14.65
N ASP A 128 25.45 -1.66 14.54
CA ASP A 128 26.15 -0.53 13.94
C ASP A 128 27.48 -0.22 14.66
N GLN A 129 27.43 -0.18 16.00
CA GLN A 129 28.60 0.05 16.86
C GLN A 129 29.64 -1.07 16.73
N GLU A 130 29.21 -2.33 16.73
CA GLU A 130 30.13 -3.46 16.58
C GLU A 130 30.78 -3.49 15.20
N ILE A 131 30.05 -3.19 14.12
CA ILE A 131 30.66 -3.04 12.79
C ILE A 131 31.68 -1.90 12.77
N GLN A 132 31.39 -0.76 13.43
CA GLN A 132 32.33 0.33 13.54
C GLN A 132 33.63 -0.10 14.26
N LYS A 133 33.54 -0.91 15.31
CA LYS A 133 34.73 -1.47 16.00
C LYS A 133 35.53 -2.41 15.09
N LEU A 134 34.85 -3.31 14.37
CA LEU A 134 35.50 -4.20 13.41
C LEU A 134 36.24 -3.42 12.31
N LYS A 135 35.67 -2.31 11.84
CA LYS A 135 36.34 -1.40 10.90
C LYS A 135 37.57 -0.72 11.49
N LEU A 136 37.48 -0.21 12.72
CA LEU A 136 38.62 0.43 13.41
C LEU A 136 39.77 -0.56 13.63
N ASN A 137 39.45 -1.82 13.92
CA ASN A 137 40.40 -2.92 14.07
C ASN A 137 40.88 -3.50 12.74
N GLN A 138 40.51 -2.90 11.60
CA GLN A 138 40.88 -3.34 10.25
C GLN A 138 40.40 -4.77 9.90
N GLN A 139 39.39 -5.28 10.61
CA GLN A 139 38.76 -6.58 10.35
C GLN A 139 37.67 -6.49 9.27
N LEU A 140 37.19 -5.27 8.98
CA LEU A 140 36.28 -4.96 7.87
C LEU A 140 36.78 -3.73 7.12
N HIS A 141 36.50 -3.66 5.82
CA HIS A 141 36.80 -2.47 5.02
C HIS A 141 36.02 -1.24 5.52
N GLN A 142 36.62 -0.05 5.44
CA GLN A 142 35.99 1.18 5.92
C GLN A 142 34.65 1.50 5.24
N ASN A 143 34.52 1.15 3.96
CA ASN A 143 33.30 1.32 3.17
C ASN A 143 32.27 0.19 3.34
N TYR A 144 32.56 -0.84 4.14
CA TYR A 144 31.61 -1.94 4.36
C TYR A 144 30.30 -1.43 4.96
N LYS A 145 29.16 -1.82 4.40
CA LYS A 145 27.85 -1.69 5.04
C LYS A 145 27.22 -3.07 5.13
N LEU A 146 26.69 -3.43 6.30
CA LEU A 146 25.93 -4.66 6.47
C LEU A 146 24.63 -4.52 5.67
N LYS A 147 24.46 -5.34 4.64
CA LYS A 147 23.21 -5.44 3.90
C LYS A 147 22.26 -6.37 4.67
N THR A 148 21.10 -5.84 5.03
CA THR A 148 20.05 -6.60 5.73
C THR A 148 18.67 -6.12 5.33
N HIS A 149 17.63 -6.77 5.85
CA HIS A 149 16.24 -6.50 5.48
C HIS A 149 15.34 -6.39 6.73
N VAL A 150 14.33 -5.52 6.68
CA VAL A 150 13.22 -5.43 7.65
C VAL A 150 11.90 -5.29 6.92
N SER A 151 10.79 -5.57 7.60
CA SER A 151 9.45 -5.36 7.02
C SER A 151 8.73 -4.18 7.69
N PHE A 152 7.94 -3.44 6.92
CA PHE A 152 7.01 -2.45 7.45
C PHE A 152 5.84 -3.16 8.14
N LEU A 153 5.55 -2.77 9.38
CA LEU A 153 4.32 -3.11 10.09
C LEU A 153 3.33 -1.94 9.92
N PRO A 154 2.27 -2.10 9.10
CA PRO A 154 1.31 -1.02 8.86
C PRO A 154 0.60 -0.60 10.14
N SER A 155 0.21 0.68 10.24
CA SER A 155 -0.37 1.29 11.45
C SER A 155 -1.64 0.58 11.95
N LYS A 156 -2.44 0.01 11.05
CA LYS A 156 -3.66 -0.75 11.35
C LYS A 156 -3.44 -2.27 11.43
N ASN A 157 -2.19 -2.72 11.51
CA ASN A 157 -1.78 -4.13 11.44
C ASN A 157 -2.30 -4.86 10.18
N GLU A 158 -2.54 -4.10 9.11
CA GLU A 158 -2.93 -4.61 7.80
C GLU A 158 -1.72 -5.25 7.08
N TYR A 159 -1.86 -5.49 5.78
CA TYR A 159 -0.84 -6.11 4.96
C TYR A 159 -1.07 -5.75 3.50
N GLN A 160 -0.05 -5.96 2.69
CA GLN A 160 -0.11 -5.71 1.26
C GLN A 160 -0.72 -6.90 0.53
N ASN A 161 -2.03 -6.81 0.22
CA ASN A 161 -2.68 -7.65 -0.79
C ASN A 161 -2.29 -7.23 -2.23
N PHE A 162 -1.98 -5.94 -2.42
CA PHE A 162 -1.64 -5.27 -3.68
C PHE A 162 -2.77 -5.24 -4.71
N GLY A 163 -3.55 -4.17 -4.73
CA GLY A 163 -4.54 -3.88 -5.76
C GLY A 163 -5.96 -4.26 -5.36
N ILE A 164 -6.25 -5.55 -5.16
CA ILE A 164 -7.64 -6.04 -5.08
C ILE A 164 -8.35 -5.49 -3.86
N MET A 165 -7.83 -5.67 -2.64
CA MET A 165 -8.47 -5.12 -1.44
C MET A 165 -8.60 -3.60 -1.48
N GLN A 166 -7.59 -2.90 -1.99
CA GLN A 166 -7.63 -1.44 -2.10
C GLN A 166 -8.68 -0.96 -3.11
N ALA A 167 -8.77 -1.61 -4.27
CA ALA A 167 -9.79 -1.30 -5.27
C ALA A 167 -11.21 -1.58 -4.75
N MET A 168 -11.39 -2.67 -4.00
CA MET A 168 -12.68 -2.96 -3.35
C MET A 168 -13.03 -1.92 -2.29
N ASP A 169 -12.07 -1.42 -1.52
CA ASP A 169 -12.30 -0.31 -0.58
C ASP A 169 -12.80 0.95 -1.31
N ILE A 170 -12.18 1.31 -2.43
CA ILE A 170 -12.59 2.45 -3.26
C ILE A 170 -14.02 2.29 -3.76
N LEU A 171 -14.35 1.12 -4.33
CA LEU A 171 -15.69 0.82 -4.82
C LEU A 171 -16.72 0.82 -3.69
N ASN A 172 -16.40 0.25 -2.52
CA ASN A 172 -17.31 0.21 -1.38
C ASN A 172 -17.60 1.62 -0.83
N ALA A 173 -16.60 2.52 -0.77
CA ALA A 173 -16.84 3.91 -0.38
C ALA A 173 -17.78 4.62 -1.37
N ILE A 174 -17.56 4.45 -2.68
CA ILE A 174 -18.41 5.02 -3.73
C ILE A 174 -19.84 4.50 -3.62
N PHE A 175 -20.03 3.18 -3.51
CA PHE A 175 -21.35 2.57 -3.43
C PHE A 175 -22.07 2.94 -2.14
N TYR A 176 -21.36 2.96 -1.01
CA TYR A 176 -21.92 3.39 0.26
C TYR A 176 -22.48 4.82 0.18
N ILE A 177 -21.75 5.76 -0.43
CA ILE A 177 -22.21 7.14 -0.60
C ILE A 177 -23.35 7.25 -1.62
N LYS A 178 -23.34 6.48 -2.70
CA LYS A 178 -24.48 6.45 -3.64
C LYS A 178 -25.77 5.95 -3.00
N GLU A 179 -25.67 4.94 -2.13
CA GLU A 179 -26.83 4.37 -1.42
C GLU A 179 -27.30 5.26 -0.26
N ASN A 180 -26.38 5.94 0.43
CA ASN A 180 -26.64 6.71 1.64
C ASN A 180 -26.30 8.20 1.46
N SER A 181 -26.62 8.78 0.30
CA SER A 181 -26.23 10.15 -0.06
C SER A 181 -26.76 11.18 0.94
N PRO A 182 -25.90 11.94 1.64
CA PRO A 182 -26.31 12.96 2.60
C PRO A 182 -26.56 14.34 1.95
N PHE A 183 -26.64 14.38 0.61
CA PHE A 183 -26.79 15.58 -0.19
C PHE A 183 -27.90 15.43 -1.23
N LYS A 184 -28.37 16.56 -1.77
CA LYS A 184 -29.36 16.57 -2.83
C LYS A 184 -28.71 16.12 -4.14
N LEU A 185 -29.37 15.21 -4.85
CA LEU A 185 -28.92 14.72 -6.14
C LEU A 185 -29.59 15.51 -7.27
N MET A 186 -28.81 15.94 -8.26
CA MET A 186 -29.36 16.40 -9.52
C MET A 186 -29.95 15.18 -10.24
N GLY A 187 -31.23 15.24 -10.64
CA GLY A 187 -31.91 14.13 -11.29
C GLY A 187 -31.16 13.61 -12.52
N GLY A 188 -31.37 12.34 -12.90
CA GLY A 188 -30.74 11.73 -14.09
C GLY A 188 -29.54 10.81 -13.82
N GLY A 189 -29.21 10.57 -12.54
CA GLY A 189 -28.15 9.65 -12.12
C GLY A 189 -26.81 10.35 -11.85
N ILE A 190 -26.09 9.91 -10.82
CA ILE A 190 -24.85 10.56 -10.38
C ILE A 190 -23.62 10.01 -11.11
N ARG A 191 -22.84 10.91 -11.72
CA ARG A 191 -21.58 10.54 -12.39
C ARG A 191 -20.51 10.20 -11.37
N THR A 192 -19.61 9.29 -11.72
CA THR A 192 -18.49 8.86 -10.88
C THR A 192 -17.17 9.08 -11.61
N ILE A 193 -16.36 9.97 -11.05
CA ILE A 193 -15.05 10.35 -11.55
C ILE A 193 -14.01 9.86 -10.55
N LEU A 194 -12.99 9.14 -10.99
CA LEU A 194 -11.84 8.83 -10.14
C LEU A 194 -10.63 9.66 -10.57
N PHE A 195 -9.95 10.23 -9.60
CA PHE A 195 -8.62 10.79 -9.77
C PHE A 195 -7.63 9.97 -8.95
N GLY A 196 -6.50 9.61 -9.55
CA GLY A 196 -5.48 8.84 -8.86
C GLY A 196 -4.07 9.26 -9.24
N ASN A 197 -3.21 9.41 -8.23
CA ASN A 197 -1.79 9.71 -8.39
C ASN A 197 -0.94 8.45 -8.20
N SER A 198 -0.03 8.14 -9.13
CA SER A 198 0.90 7.01 -9.03
C SER A 198 0.17 5.69 -8.74
N TYR A 199 0.36 5.08 -7.55
CA TYR A 199 -0.39 3.89 -7.13
C TYR A 199 -1.92 4.10 -7.12
N GLY A 200 -2.38 5.29 -6.76
CA GLY A 200 -3.80 5.64 -6.80
C GLY A 200 -4.36 5.63 -8.22
N GLY A 201 -3.57 6.05 -9.22
CA GLY A 201 -3.96 5.96 -10.63
C GLY A 201 -4.09 4.50 -11.09
N TYR A 202 -3.18 3.64 -10.66
CA TYR A 202 -3.28 2.19 -10.89
C TYR A 202 -4.57 1.62 -10.27
N LEU A 203 -4.89 2.01 -9.04
CA LEU A 203 -6.11 1.58 -8.36
C LEU A 203 -7.37 2.11 -9.05
N ALA A 204 -7.38 3.35 -9.56
CA ALA A 204 -8.50 3.90 -10.32
C ALA A 204 -8.81 3.04 -11.56
N ASN A 205 -7.78 2.71 -12.33
CA ASN A 205 -7.92 1.83 -13.50
C ASN A 205 -8.37 0.41 -13.10
N LEU A 206 -7.86 -0.12 -11.98
CA LEU A 206 -8.28 -1.42 -11.48
C LEU A 206 -9.75 -1.42 -11.03
N CYS A 207 -10.24 -0.33 -10.45
CA CYS A 207 -11.65 -0.16 -10.11
C CYS A 207 -12.53 -0.22 -11.37
N ALA A 208 -12.17 0.49 -12.44
CA ALA A 208 -12.92 0.43 -13.71
C ALA A 208 -12.86 -0.95 -14.36
N LYS A 209 -11.75 -1.68 -14.21
CA LYS A 209 -11.71 -3.08 -14.62
C LYS A 209 -12.66 -3.96 -13.79
N ILE A 210 -12.78 -3.74 -12.48
CA ILE A 210 -13.63 -4.56 -11.61
C ILE A 210 -15.12 -4.24 -11.78
N ALA A 211 -15.46 -2.95 -11.86
CA ALA A 211 -16.83 -2.45 -11.93
C ALA A 211 -16.98 -1.41 -13.05
N PRO A 212 -16.86 -1.81 -14.34
CA PRO A 212 -16.79 -0.89 -15.47
C PRO A 212 -18.00 0.05 -15.58
N TRP A 213 -19.19 -0.43 -15.25
CA TRP A 213 -20.43 0.35 -15.34
C TRP A 213 -20.67 1.31 -14.18
N SER A 214 -19.79 1.29 -13.19
CA SER A 214 -19.89 2.14 -12.00
C SER A 214 -19.05 3.41 -12.09
N ILE A 215 -18.23 3.53 -13.15
CA ILE A 215 -17.18 4.53 -13.29
C ILE A 215 -17.31 5.20 -14.66
N ASP A 216 -17.52 6.51 -14.68
CA ASP A 216 -17.71 7.27 -15.91
C ASP A 216 -16.39 7.84 -16.44
N PHE A 217 -15.50 8.31 -15.56
CA PHE A 217 -14.24 8.95 -15.95
C PHE A 217 -13.08 8.60 -15.01
N ILE A 218 -11.88 8.51 -15.57
CA ILE A 218 -10.62 8.36 -14.82
C ILE A 218 -9.65 9.48 -15.22
N LEU A 219 -9.14 10.19 -14.22
CA LEU A 219 -8.03 11.11 -14.30
C LEU A 219 -6.80 10.43 -13.70
N ASP A 220 -6.00 9.81 -14.57
CA ASP A 220 -4.80 9.09 -14.19
C ASP A 220 -3.57 10.01 -14.24
N ASN A 221 -2.92 10.19 -13.09
CA ASN A 221 -1.62 10.84 -13.02
C ASN A 221 -0.51 9.82 -12.73
N SER A 222 0.26 9.48 -13.77
CA SER A 222 1.50 8.71 -13.65
C SER A 222 1.33 7.31 -13.05
N SER A 223 0.22 6.62 -13.31
CA SER A 223 0.08 5.22 -12.92
C SER A 223 1.07 4.30 -13.62
N PHE A 224 1.15 3.08 -13.08
CA PHE A 224 1.68 1.95 -13.80
C PHE A 224 0.56 1.04 -14.27
N VAL A 225 0.73 0.46 -15.45
CA VAL A 225 -0.28 -0.38 -16.11
C VAL A 225 0.08 -1.86 -16.15
N ASN A 226 1.31 -2.20 -15.74
CA ASN A 226 1.84 -3.56 -15.82
C ASN A 226 2.48 -3.99 -14.49
N LEU A 227 2.04 -5.13 -13.95
CA LEU A 227 2.62 -5.74 -12.76
C LEU A 227 3.98 -6.41 -13.02
N PHE A 228 4.28 -6.74 -14.29
CA PHE A 228 5.55 -7.30 -14.73
C PHE A 228 6.68 -6.26 -14.70
N GLY A 229 7.87 -6.67 -14.25
CA GLY A 229 9.04 -5.78 -14.12
C GLY A 229 9.35 -5.45 -12.66
N ASN A 230 9.76 -4.22 -12.35
CA ASN A 230 10.16 -3.85 -10.98
C ASN A 230 8.98 -3.65 -10.01
N ILE A 231 7.72 -3.80 -10.45
CA ILE A 231 6.55 -3.43 -9.61
C ILE A 231 6.17 -4.54 -8.64
N PHE A 232 6.40 -5.82 -9.00
CA PHE A 232 6.08 -6.94 -8.11
C PHE A 232 6.80 -6.85 -6.75
N ARG A 233 7.94 -6.13 -6.66
CA ARG A 233 8.66 -5.89 -5.40
C ARG A 233 7.79 -5.18 -4.36
N LEU A 234 6.79 -4.42 -4.80
CA LEU A 234 5.84 -3.71 -3.93
C LEU A 234 4.80 -4.63 -3.29
N ILE A 235 4.72 -5.91 -3.68
CA ILE A 235 3.81 -6.88 -3.06
C ILE A 235 4.34 -7.32 -1.69
N GLY A 236 5.66 -7.30 -1.49
CA GLY A 236 6.30 -7.52 -0.18
C GLY A 236 7.05 -8.85 -0.03
N PHE A 237 6.79 -9.84 -0.89
CA PHE A 237 7.43 -11.17 -0.79
C PHE A 237 8.72 -11.31 -1.62
N GLY A 238 9.15 -10.26 -2.32
CA GLY A 238 10.33 -10.31 -3.20
C GLY A 238 11.63 -10.69 -2.48
N LYS A 239 11.70 -10.44 -1.18
CA LYS A 239 12.80 -10.87 -0.30
C LYS A 239 13.02 -12.39 -0.22
N GLU A 240 12.00 -13.21 -0.54
CA GLU A 240 12.15 -14.67 -0.68
C GLU A 240 13.04 -15.06 -1.87
N ILE A 241 13.15 -14.19 -2.85
CA ILE A 241 13.89 -14.43 -4.10
C ILE A 241 15.27 -13.78 -4.01
N ASP A 242 15.30 -12.47 -3.76
CA ASP A 242 16.51 -11.68 -3.57
C ASP A 242 16.13 -10.37 -2.89
N PHE A 243 16.39 -10.26 -1.59
CA PHE A 243 16.06 -9.06 -0.81
C PHE A 243 16.85 -7.81 -1.23
N THR A 244 17.98 -7.96 -1.92
CA THR A 244 18.76 -6.83 -2.41
C THR A 244 18.25 -6.29 -3.73
N ARG A 245 17.59 -7.13 -4.53
CA ARG A 245 17.03 -6.76 -5.85
C ARG A 245 15.54 -6.47 -5.83
N TYR A 246 14.77 -7.19 -5.02
CA TYR A 246 13.30 -7.17 -5.04
C TYR A 246 12.70 -6.66 -3.73
N HIS A 247 13.31 -5.62 -3.16
CA HIS A 247 12.79 -4.87 -2.01
C HIS A 247 11.82 -3.75 -2.44
N GLY A 248 10.89 -3.38 -1.56
CA GLY A 248 9.96 -2.27 -1.78
C GLY A 248 10.62 -0.89 -1.71
N THR A 249 11.58 -0.69 -0.80
CA THR A 249 12.42 0.51 -0.71
C THR A 249 13.71 0.19 0.05
N TYR A 250 14.62 1.14 0.15
CA TYR A 250 15.82 1.02 0.97
C TYR A 250 16.08 2.29 1.76
N ASP A 251 16.89 2.18 2.81
CA ASP A 251 17.43 3.28 3.58
C ASP A 251 18.89 2.97 3.94
N ASP A 252 19.79 3.89 3.63
CA ASP A 252 21.21 3.77 3.97
C ASP A 252 21.72 4.92 4.86
N THR A 253 20.78 5.65 5.48
CA THR A 253 20.99 6.84 6.29
C THR A 253 20.61 6.65 7.76
N LEU A 254 19.70 5.72 8.08
CA LEU A 254 19.26 5.43 9.46
C LEU A 254 20.41 4.98 10.37
N PHE A 255 21.39 4.27 9.82
CA PHE A 255 22.56 3.77 10.53
C PHE A 255 23.80 3.97 9.67
N LYS A 256 24.94 4.24 10.31
CA LYS A 256 26.20 4.57 9.60
C LYS A 256 26.76 3.38 8.81
N ASN A 257 26.61 2.18 9.36
CA ASN A 257 27.28 0.95 8.91
C ASN A 257 26.31 -0.12 8.42
N ILE A 258 25.01 0.20 8.27
CA ILE A 258 23.98 -0.72 7.81
C ILE A 258 23.32 -0.15 6.56
N PHE A 259 23.11 -1.00 5.56
CA PHE A 259 22.27 -0.72 4.40
C PHE A 259 21.00 -1.54 4.55
N LEU A 260 19.87 -0.86 4.76
CA LEU A 260 18.62 -1.48 5.10
C LEU A 260 17.73 -1.57 3.86
N TYR A 261 17.34 -2.78 3.48
CA TYR A 261 16.29 -3.03 2.52
C TYR A 261 14.96 -3.22 3.25
N LEU A 262 13.86 -2.76 2.65
CA LEU A 262 12.54 -2.81 3.27
C LEU A 262 11.47 -3.32 2.31
N SER A 263 10.54 -4.10 2.83
CA SER A 263 9.35 -4.57 2.11
C SER A 263 8.11 -4.40 2.96
N ASP A 264 6.95 -4.25 2.31
CA ASP A 264 5.66 -4.21 3.01
C ASP A 264 5.34 -5.59 3.60
N LYS A 265 4.75 -5.63 4.81
CA LYS A 265 4.15 -6.86 5.36
C LYS A 265 3.19 -7.46 4.34
N THR A 266 3.34 -8.73 4.04
CA THR A 266 2.42 -9.45 3.15
C THR A 266 2.22 -10.88 3.61
N TYR A 267 1.13 -11.48 3.18
CA TYR A 267 0.89 -12.91 3.32
C TYR A 267 1.22 -13.68 2.04
N TRP A 268 1.42 -13.00 0.92
CA TRP A 268 1.85 -13.62 -0.32
C TRP A 268 3.22 -14.28 -0.19
N ASN A 269 3.43 -15.38 -0.90
CA ASN A 269 4.73 -16.04 -1.04
C ASN A 269 4.92 -16.64 -2.44
N ASN A 270 6.14 -17.07 -2.74
CA ASN A 270 6.48 -17.69 -4.02
C ASN A 270 6.37 -19.24 -4.01
N ASN A 271 5.88 -19.84 -2.92
CA ASN A 271 5.77 -21.29 -2.80
C ASN A 271 4.46 -21.81 -3.44
N LYS A 272 4.56 -22.46 -4.61
CA LYS A 272 3.42 -23.02 -5.35
C LYS A 272 2.53 -24.00 -4.59
N PHE A 273 3.02 -24.60 -3.51
CA PHE A 273 2.26 -25.52 -2.66
C PHE A 273 1.54 -24.80 -1.50
N SER A 274 1.83 -23.51 -1.28
CA SER A 274 1.16 -22.71 -0.27
C SER A 274 -0.20 -22.22 -0.77
N LYS A 275 -1.19 -22.19 0.11
CA LYS A 275 -2.47 -21.51 -0.15
C LYS A 275 -2.28 -20.01 -0.44
N LYS A 276 -1.18 -19.45 0.05
CA LYS A 276 -0.79 -18.04 -0.12
C LYS A 276 0.18 -17.81 -1.28
N TYR A 277 0.26 -18.75 -2.24
CA TYR A 277 1.12 -18.62 -3.42
C TYR A 277 0.69 -17.48 -4.36
N PHE A 278 1.54 -16.50 -4.65
CA PHE A 278 1.20 -15.45 -5.61
C PHE A 278 1.27 -15.93 -7.08
N SER A 279 0.24 -16.66 -7.48
CA SER A 279 0.12 -17.33 -8.78
C SER A 279 0.00 -16.36 -9.95
N ASN A 280 0.16 -16.88 -11.17
CA ASN A 280 -0.05 -16.08 -12.39
C ASN A 280 -1.49 -15.57 -12.51
N ALA A 281 -2.49 -16.33 -12.09
CA ALA A 281 -3.87 -15.85 -12.05
C ALA A 281 -4.02 -14.62 -11.13
N ARG A 282 -3.40 -14.66 -9.94
CA ARG A 282 -3.37 -13.52 -9.00
C ARG A 282 -2.66 -12.30 -9.60
N LYS A 283 -1.63 -12.50 -10.45
CA LYS A 283 -0.97 -11.41 -11.21
C LYS A 283 -1.90 -10.82 -12.28
N ILE A 284 -2.50 -11.67 -13.11
CA ILE A 284 -3.32 -11.26 -14.25
C ILE A 284 -4.55 -10.44 -13.84
N ILE A 285 -5.20 -10.79 -12.72
CA ILE A 285 -6.36 -10.01 -12.25
C ILE A 285 -5.97 -8.57 -11.86
N ARG A 286 -4.72 -8.35 -11.43
CA ARG A 286 -4.13 -7.06 -11.07
C ARG A 286 -3.61 -6.26 -12.27
N GLU A 287 -3.76 -6.72 -13.50
CA GLU A 287 -3.36 -5.97 -14.70
C GLU A 287 -4.55 -5.19 -15.28
N PRO A 288 -4.64 -3.86 -15.14
CA PRO A 288 -5.80 -3.11 -15.63
C PRO A 288 -5.97 -3.24 -17.14
N LEU A 289 -4.86 -3.34 -17.88
CA LEU A 289 -4.83 -3.44 -19.35
C LEU A 289 -4.71 -4.88 -19.86
N ASN A 290 -5.15 -5.88 -19.10
CA ASN A 290 -5.12 -7.26 -19.58
C ASN A 290 -6.05 -7.41 -20.81
N LYS A 291 -5.44 -7.68 -21.97
CA LYS A 291 -6.13 -7.68 -23.27
C LYS A 291 -7.30 -8.67 -23.32
N GLU A 292 -7.13 -9.88 -22.79
CA GLU A 292 -8.18 -10.90 -22.82
C GLU A 292 -9.39 -10.47 -21.96
N HIS A 293 -9.13 -9.91 -20.78
CA HIS A 293 -10.19 -9.41 -19.91
C HIS A 293 -10.93 -8.24 -20.57
N LEU A 294 -10.22 -7.30 -21.19
CA LEU A 294 -10.82 -6.16 -21.88
C LEU A 294 -11.67 -6.59 -23.10
N ILE A 295 -11.21 -7.61 -23.85
CA ILE A 295 -12.01 -8.19 -24.95
C ILE A 295 -13.33 -8.73 -24.40
N ILE A 296 -13.29 -9.50 -23.31
CA ILE A 296 -14.50 -10.04 -22.68
C ILE A 296 -15.42 -8.91 -22.22
N GLN A 297 -14.88 -7.88 -21.57
CA GLN A 297 -15.66 -6.73 -21.09
C GLN A 297 -16.34 -5.97 -22.23
N SER A 298 -15.67 -5.82 -23.37
CA SER A 298 -16.23 -5.12 -24.54
C SER A 298 -17.48 -5.78 -25.13
N LEU A 299 -17.77 -7.04 -24.76
CA LEU A 299 -18.96 -7.76 -25.20
C LEU A 299 -20.22 -7.44 -24.35
N TYR A 300 -20.10 -6.66 -23.28
CA TYR A 300 -21.19 -6.39 -22.33
C TYR A 300 -21.42 -4.89 -22.07
N PRO A 301 -21.72 -4.06 -23.10
CA PRO A 301 -21.84 -2.59 -22.97
C PRO A 301 -22.97 -2.09 -22.06
#